data_AF-A0A923YSG4-F1
#
_entry.id   AF-A0A923YSG4-F1
#
_cell.length_a   1.000
_cell.length_b   1.000
_cell.length_c   1.000
_cell.angle_alpha   90.00
_cell.angle_beta   90.00
_cell.angle_gamma   90.00
#
_symmetry.space_group_name_H-M   'P 1'
#
loop_
_entity.id
_entity.type
_entity.pdbx_description
1 polymer ?
#
loop_
_entity_poly.entity_id
_entity_poly.type
_entity_poly.pdbx_seq_one_letter_code
_entity_poly.pdbx_strand_id
1 'polypeptide(L)' 'LIGTSAADAVASLERVRSLAADIDWEQMQPGLAVTVSIGASEFRNGESIEQMLDRADEALYAAKTAGRNCVVIAP' A
#
# COMPACT_ATOMS: atom_id res chain seq x y z
N LEU A 1 -1.63 -7.78 -8.55
CA LEU A 1 -2.29 -7.63 -9.87
C LEU A 1 -1.60 -8.60 -10.83
N ILE A 2 -2.34 -9.48 -11.51
CA ILE A 2 -1.73 -10.48 -12.40
C ILE A 2 -1.23 -9.77 -13.67
N GLY A 3 0.05 -9.93 -14.01
CA GLY A 3 0.65 -9.33 -15.22
C GLY A 3 1.00 -7.84 -15.11
N THR A 4 1.18 -7.32 -13.91
CA THR A 4 1.51 -5.91 -13.65
C THR A 4 2.97 -5.79 -13.18
N SER A 5 3.76 -4.92 -13.79
CA SER A 5 5.13 -4.64 -13.32
C SER A 5 5.10 -3.93 -11.96
N ALA A 6 6.17 -3.99 -11.15
CA ALA A 6 6.29 -3.18 -9.94
C ALA A 6 5.98 -1.70 -10.18
N ALA A 7 6.42 -1.13 -11.31
CA ALA A 7 6.19 0.28 -11.63
C ALA A 7 4.68 0.59 -11.81
N ASP A 8 3.97 -0.25 -12.55
CA ASP A 8 2.52 -0.10 -12.76
C ASP A 8 1.73 -0.36 -11.47
N ALA A 9 2.23 -1.27 -10.62
CA ALA A 9 1.66 -1.53 -9.31
C ALA A 9 1.81 -0.31 -8.40
N VAL A 10 2.98 0.33 -8.35
CA VAL A 10 3.20 1.56 -7.58
C VAL A 10 2.25 2.65 -8.01
N ALA A 11 2.13 2.92 -9.32
CA ALA A 11 1.23 3.96 -9.82
C ALA A 11 -0.23 3.70 -9.42
N SER A 12 -0.67 2.45 -9.49
CA SER A 12 -2.02 2.05 -9.09
C SER A 12 -2.25 2.20 -7.58
N LEU A 13 -1.26 1.84 -6.76
CA LEU A 13 -1.31 1.94 -5.30
C LEU A 13 -1.25 3.40 -4.83
N GLU A 14 -0.42 4.23 -5.45
CA GLU A 14 -0.38 5.68 -5.18
C GLU A 14 -1.71 6.35 -5.51
N ARG A 15 -2.37 5.94 -6.59
CA ARG A 15 -3.72 6.41 -6.90
C ARG A 15 -4.71 6.05 -5.79
N VAL A 16 -4.67 4.81 -5.27
CA VAL A 16 -5.52 4.40 -4.14
C VAL A 16 -5.21 5.22 -2.89
N ARG A 17 -3.92 5.43 -2.59
CA ARG A 17 -3.47 6.23 -1.45
C ARG A 17 -3.96 7.67 -1.53
N SER A 18 -3.85 8.32 -2.69
CA SER A 18 -4.36 9.68 -2.92
C SER A 18 -5.87 9.73 -2.76
N LEU A 19 -6.61 8.83 -3.42
CA LEU A 19 -8.07 8.81 -3.33
C LEU A 19 -8.56 8.66 -1.89
N ALA A 20 -7.89 7.84 -1.07
CA ALA A 20 -8.24 7.70 0.33
C ALA A 20 -8.01 8.99 1.14
N ALA A 21 -6.93 9.72 0.84
CA ALA A 21 -6.62 10.99 1.48
C ALA A 21 -7.52 12.15 1.00
N ASP A 22 -8.00 12.08 -0.24
CA ASP A 22 -8.83 13.11 -0.88
C ASP A 22 -10.32 12.98 -0.55
N ILE A 23 -10.75 11.89 0.08
CA ILE A 23 -12.13 11.75 0.58
C ILE A 23 -12.39 12.81 1.64
N ASP A 24 -13.53 13.50 1.53
CA ASP A 24 -14.03 14.42 2.54
C ASP A 24 -14.59 13.64 3.75
N TRP A 25 -13.68 13.25 4.64
CA TRP A 25 -14.00 12.53 5.87
C TRP A 25 -14.75 13.38 6.89
N GLU A 26 -14.72 14.72 6.78
CA GLU A 26 -15.45 15.61 7.69
C GLU A 26 -16.96 15.43 7.57
N GLN A 27 -17.46 15.06 6.39
CA GLN A 27 -18.87 14.72 6.19
C GLN A 27 -19.30 13.47 6.97
N MET A 28 -18.37 12.56 7.27
CA MET A 28 -18.66 11.37 8.07
C MET A 28 -18.53 11.65 9.56
N GLN A 29 -17.48 12.35 9.96
CA GLN A 29 -17.24 12.73 11.35
C GLN A 29 -16.41 14.02 11.40
N PRO A 30 -16.90 15.09 12.06
CA PRO A 30 -16.14 16.33 12.19
C PRO A 30 -14.75 16.10 12.80
N GLY A 31 -13.71 16.64 12.15
CA GLY A 31 -12.32 16.51 12.57
C GLY A 31 -11.65 15.18 12.22
N LEU A 32 -12.32 14.30 11.48
CA LEU A 32 -11.74 13.05 11.01
C LEU A 32 -10.86 13.31 9.78
N ALA A 33 -9.60 12.84 9.83
CA ALA A 33 -8.70 12.78 8.68
C ALA A 33 -8.17 11.35 8.54
N VAL A 34 -8.43 10.72 7.40
CA VAL A 34 -8.00 9.34 7.14
C VAL A 34 -7.02 9.29 5.99
N THR A 35 -5.97 8.51 6.17
CA THR A 35 -5.01 8.15 5.12
C THR A 35 -4.73 6.66 5.21
N VAL A 36 -4.15 6.10 4.15
CA VAL A 36 -3.71 4.70 4.12
C VAL A 36 -2.22 4.61 3.90
N SER A 37 -1.57 3.64 4.53
CA SER A 37 -0.20 3.23 4.20
C SER A 37 -0.30 1.87 3.51
N ILE A 38 0.47 1.65 2.47
CA ILE A 38 0.34 0.45 1.63
C ILE A 38 1.70 -0.23 1.52
N GLY A 39 1.75 -1.52 1.89
CA GLY A 39 2.85 -2.43 1.58
C GLY A 39 2.42 -3.38 0.47
N ALA A 40 3.30 -3.60 -0.50
CA ALA A 40 3.08 -4.59 -1.54
C ALA A 40 4.39 -5.30 -1.88
N SER A 41 4.27 -6.48 -2.50
CA SER A 41 5.41 -7.28 -2.93
C SER A 41 5.10 -7.91 -4.30
N GLU A 42 6.14 -8.13 -5.11
CA GLU A 42 6.01 -8.94 -6.32
C GLU A 42 6.02 -10.42 -5.96
N PHE A 43 5.19 -11.23 -6.63
CA PHE A 43 5.27 -12.68 -6.51
C PHE A 43 6.52 -13.21 -7.20
N ARG A 44 7.31 -14.03 -6.50
CA ARG A 44 8.56 -14.62 -6.97
C ARG A 44 8.34 -16.09 -7.33
N ASN A 45 9.01 -16.55 -8.38
CA ASN A 45 8.93 -17.95 -8.75
C ASN A 45 9.52 -18.84 -7.64
N GLY A 46 8.76 -19.86 -7.23
CA GLY A 46 9.19 -20.81 -6.20
C GLY A 46 8.91 -20.39 -4.76
N GLU A 47 8.29 -19.22 -4.52
CA GLU A 47 7.83 -18.85 -3.18
C GLU A 47 6.37 -19.27 -2.94
N SER A 48 6.00 -19.43 -1.67
CA SER A 48 4.61 -19.63 -1.27
C SER A 48 3.85 -18.30 -1.18
N ILE A 49 2.52 -18.36 -1.22
CA ILE A 49 1.68 -17.18 -1.03
C ILE A 49 1.93 -16.53 0.34
N GLU A 50 2.14 -17.35 1.38
CA GLU A 50 2.47 -16.87 2.73
C GLU A 50 3.77 -16.06 2.72
N GLN A 51 4.83 -16.55 2.06
CA GLN A 51 6.10 -15.82 1.95
C GLN A 51 5.95 -14.49 1.20
N MET A 52 5.12 -14.46 0.15
CA MET A 52 4.80 -13.23 -0.57
C MET A 52 4.06 -12.23 0.33
N LEU A 53 3.07 -12.70 1.10
CA LEU A 53 2.28 -11.88 2.02
C LEU A 53 3.11 -11.35 3.18
N ASP A 54 4.01 -12.16 3.74
CA ASP A 54 4.92 -11.74 4.81
C ASP A 54 5.77 -10.54 4.35
N ARG A 55 6.33 -10.60 3.13
CA ARG A 55 7.08 -9.47 2.55
C ARG A 55 6.21 -8.22 2.34
N ALA A 56 4.96 -8.40 1.92
CA ALA A 56 4.03 -7.28 1.77
C ALA A 56 3.69 -6.64 3.13
N ASP A 57 3.55 -7.45 4.19
CA ASP A 57 3.31 -6.94 5.55
C ASP A 57 4.55 -6.23 6.12
N GLU A 58 5.75 -6.76 5.88
CA GLU A 58 7.00 -6.06 6.21
C GLU A 58 7.09 -4.71 5.51
N ALA A 59 6.74 -4.63 4.22
CA ALA A 59 6.66 -3.37 3.50
C ALA A 59 5.60 -2.42 4.08
N LEU A 60 4.44 -2.93 4.50
CA LEU A 60 3.39 -2.14 5.14
C LEU A 60 3.87 -1.59 6.48
N TYR A 61 4.59 -2.39 7.24
CA TYR A 61 5.21 -1.98 8.48
C TYR A 61 6.23 -0.87 8.24
N ALA A 62 7.09 -1.02 7.22
CA ALA A 62 8.04 0.02 6.81
C ALA A 62 7.35 1.33 6.40
N ALA A 63 6.22 1.26 5.67
CA ALA A 63 5.43 2.45 5.33
C ALA A 63 4.91 3.16 6.59
N LYS A 64 4.45 2.41 7.59
CA LYS A 64 3.97 2.96 8.86
C LYS A 64 5.10 3.63 9.67
N THR A 65 6.30 3.04 9.68
CA THR A 65 7.45 3.59 10.40
C THR A 65 8.11 4.76 9.69
N ALA A 66 8.02 4.83 8.36
CA ALA A 66 8.52 5.94 7.53
C ALA A 66 7.69 7.24 7.62
N GLY A 67 6.62 7.26 8.43
CA GLY A 67 5.76 8.44 8.60
C GLY A 67 4.31 8.25 8.15
N ARG A 68 3.92 7.02 7.74
CA ARG A 68 2.59 6.68 7.19
C ARG A 68 2.29 7.42 5.88
N ASN A 69 1.08 7.25 5.37
CA ASN A 69 0.58 7.87 4.14
C ASN A 69 1.57 7.77 2.96
N CYS A 70 2.11 6.56 2.76
CA CYS A 70 3.05 6.26 1.68
C CYS A 70 2.89 4.81 1.20
N VAL A 71 3.45 4.55 0.02
CA VAL A 71 3.56 3.21 -0.57
C VAL A 71 4.99 2.71 -0.43
N VAL A 72 5.17 1.49 0.04
CA VAL A 72 6.46 0.79 0.05
C VAL A 72 6.32 -0.55 -0.67
N ILE A 73 7.28 -0.86 -1.54
CA ILE A 73 7.33 -2.12 -2.27
C ILE A 73 8.49 -2.95 -1.75
N ALA A 74 8.19 -4.17 -1.30
CA ALA A 74 9.20 -5.18 -1.06
C ALA A 74 9.62 -5.81 -2.40
N PRO A 75 10.93 -6.03 -2.62
CA PRO A 75 11.42 -6.81 -3.74
C PRO A 75 10.91 -8.23 -3.63
#